data_AF-A0A535DW64-F1
#
_entry.id   AF-A0A535DW64-F1
#
_cell.length_a   1.000
_cell.length_b   1.000
_cell.length_c   1.000
_cell.angle_alpha   90.00
_cell.angle_beta   90.00
_cell.angle_gamma   90.00
#
_symmetry.space_group_name_H-M   'P 1'
#
loop_
_entity.id
_entity.type
_entity.pdbx_description
1 polymer ?
#
loop_
_entity_poly.entity_id
_entity_poly.type
_entity_poly.pdbx_seq_one_letter_code
_entity_poly.pdbx_strand_id
1 'polypeptide(L)'
;MPERLAAPLLAIAAAVTLYLGLVVLPPDLRRDLDQWRWIEVLAVALGLLGLYGLVGPRSVAVRLAAGAVRRLGLGLRSPIYRSQQDRSAPRLTAAPAKPTFEAFLSHRYQCPDDNLYFFHLLQDVANVQFQVDEDSSRSLSTTRLERLIRHADAFIGIYSIDYDRQRTPDRNELLRQSRYFRLELDMAIRSGRPTFLFFDERYGGLFGSLPGVTYCPYDAQEILSTAPPPARDRQERQLSEFCGRVAADQELRRIGPGVPANRVVGVFQPPLMAPDDLRSAEAIDDVLRGEGCSIRRFPWPPVLDLPTQTVLAGCDWILVETSAPECAAVVAHLHGRFIPMMRMRHAGPSVGSEGDGEPIPAADAVLFGGLEVGYVRDVLSWSGSDALRGSLRDRVRRTLEPATRMNDTQSAVAYFQKAAKRKERVFLSYAGVDTATAAPLVHAFEERFQFVFDFRNRSLIGHGRPWREVIFDTLSKATVGVPLMSHAAVTRERWRDEVEVMLTARDEGRMKVFPIKLDEVPTPVHLQPLQYLRVADYSPSEMVEQLIDQLDEMGGGPPRTRW
;
A
#
# COMPACT_ATOMS: atom_id res chain seq x y z
N MET A 1 -52.50 26.95 12.29
CA MET A 1 -51.09 26.88 12.74
C MET A 1 -50.97 26.99 14.27
N PRO A 2 -51.38 25.99 15.10
CA PRO A 2 -51.18 26.06 16.55
C PRO A 2 -49.98 25.23 17.05
N GLU A 3 -49.43 24.31 16.26
CA GLU A 3 -48.45 23.33 16.74
C GLU A 3 -46.99 23.84 16.83
N ARG A 4 -46.66 25.00 16.25
CA ARG A 4 -45.28 25.52 16.23
C ARG A 4 -44.86 26.31 17.47
N LEU A 5 -45.78 26.57 18.42
CA LEU A 5 -45.49 27.34 19.65
C LEU A 5 -45.52 26.47 20.93
N ALA A 6 -45.97 25.21 20.85
CA ALA A 6 -46.11 24.35 22.03
C ALA A 6 -44.76 23.88 22.59
N ALA A 7 -43.83 23.45 21.74
CA ALA A 7 -42.51 22.96 22.15
C ALA A 7 -41.63 24.02 22.87
N PRO A 8 -41.50 25.27 22.38
CA PRO A 8 -40.69 26.28 23.07
C PRO A 8 -41.31 26.75 24.39
N LEU A 9 -42.64 26.81 24.49
CA LEU A 9 -43.33 27.12 25.75
C LEU A 9 -43.15 26.01 26.79
N LEU A 10 -43.14 24.74 26.37
CA LEU A 10 -42.85 23.60 27.25
C LEU A 10 -41.40 23.61 27.76
N ALA A 11 -40.44 23.99 26.91
CA ALA A 11 -39.03 24.09 27.29
C ALA A 11 -38.78 25.25 28.29
N ILE A 12 -39.45 26.39 28.10
CA ILE A 12 -39.40 27.52 29.03
C ILE A 12 -40.05 27.14 30.37
N ALA A 13 -41.21 26.48 30.35
CA ALA A 13 -41.87 26.00 31.55
C ALA A 13 -41.01 24.97 32.32
N ALA A 14 -40.35 24.05 31.62
CA ALA A 14 -39.43 23.08 32.22
C ALA A 14 -38.20 23.76 32.86
N ALA A 15 -37.60 24.75 32.18
CA ALA A 15 -36.46 25.49 32.70
C ALA A 15 -36.83 26.35 33.93
N VAL A 16 -38.00 26.99 33.91
CA VAL A 16 -38.53 27.78 35.04
C VAL A 16 -38.89 26.87 36.22
N THR A 17 -39.45 25.68 35.97
CA THR A 17 -39.75 24.70 37.02
C THR A 17 -38.48 24.13 37.64
N LEU A 18 -37.44 23.86 36.84
CA LEU A 18 -36.13 23.43 37.34
C LEU A 18 -35.50 24.53 38.21
N TYR A 19 -35.55 25.78 37.74
CA TYR A 19 -35.03 26.94 38.47
C TYR A 19 -35.77 27.18 39.80
N LEU A 20 -37.11 27.12 39.79
CA LEU A 20 -37.93 27.31 41.00
C LEU A 20 -37.76 26.14 41.99
N GLY A 21 -37.67 24.90 41.51
CA GLY A 21 -37.36 23.74 42.36
C GLY A 21 -35.99 23.84 43.03
N LEU A 22 -35.02 24.47 42.36
CA LEU A 22 -33.68 24.73 42.89
C LEU A 22 -33.63 25.91 43.88
N VAL A 23 -34.51 26.91 43.72
CA VAL A 23 -34.64 28.06 44.63
C VAL A 23 -35.35 27.70 45.94
N VAL A 24 -36.14 26.63 45.98
CA VAL A 24 -36.90 26.20 47.18
C VAL A 24 -36.13 25.19 48.05
N LEU A 25 -34.94 24.73 47.63
CA LEU A 25 -34.11 23.81 48.44
C LEU A 25 -33.66 24.46 49.76
N PRO A 26 -33.78 23.74 50.90
CA PRO A 26 -33.32 24.20 52.21
C PRO A 26 -31.82 24.59 52.18
N PRO A 27 -31.39 25.58 52.98
CA PRO A 27 -30.03 26.10 52.98
C PRO A 27 -28.94 25.03 53.16
N ASP A 28 -29.29 23.95 53.86
CA ASP A 28 -28.36 22.88 54.22
C ASP A 28 -28.03 21.95 53.03
N LEU A 29 -28.97 21.76 52.09
CA LEU A 29 -28.74 21.00 50.85
C LEU A 29 -28.01 21.81 49.76
N ARG A 30 -27.91 23.15 49.91
CA ARG A 30 -27.15 23.99 48.97
C ARG A 30 -25.64 23.96 49.21
N ARG A 31 -25.18 23.51 50.38
CA ARG A 31 -23.75 23.44 50.70
C ARG A 31 -23.03 22.24 50.08
N ASP A 32 -23.74 21.16 49.80
CA ASP A 32 -23.17 19.90 49.26
C ASP A 32 -23.15 19.82 47.72
N LEU A 33 -23.68 20.84 47.03
CA LEU A 33 -23.59 20.95 45.58
C LEU A 33 -22.39 21.84 45.21
N ASP A 34 -21.31 21.18 44.78
CA ASP A 34 -20.09 21.83 44.28
C ASP A 34 -20.43 22.97 43.30
N GLN A 35 -19.79 24.13 43.49
CA GLN A 35 -19.98 25.33 42.66
C GLN A 35 -19.79 25.07 41.15
N TRP A 36 -19.05 24.01 40.79
CA TRP A 36 -18.84 23.55 39.42
C TRP A 36 -20.10 22.96 38.77
N ARG A 37 -20.94 22.24 39.53
CA ARG A 37 -22.19 21.66 39.00
C ARG A 37 -23.23 22.71 38.66
N TRP A 38 -23.23 23.84 39.36
CA TRP A 38 -24.09 24.99 39.04
C TRP A 38 -23.74 25.64 37.70
N ILE A 39 -22.45 25.65 37.35
CA ILE A 39 -21.95 26.22 36.08
C ILE A 39 -22.28 25.29 34.91
N GLU A 40 -22.17 23.98 35.10
CA GLU A 40 -22.52 22.99 34.08
C GLU A 40 -24.02 22.99 33.76
N VAL A 41 -24.89 23.06 34.78
CA VAL A 41 -26.34 23.14 34.59
C VAL A 41 -26.73 24.43 33.86
N LEU A 42 -26.09 25.55 34.17
CA LEU A 42 -26.33 26.83 33.50
C LEU A 42 -25.81 26.84 32.05
N ALA A 43 -24.66 26.22 31.80
CA ALA A 43 -24.07 26.09 30.46
C ALA A 43 -24.91 25.18 29.56
N VAL A 44 -25.46 24.08 30.10
CA VAL A 44 -26.37 23.18 29.38
C VAL A 44 -27.70 23.87 29.08
N ALA A 45 -28.25 24.63 30.02
CA ALA A 45 -29.48 25.41 29.79
C ALA A 45 -29.30 26.51 28.72
N LEU A 46 -28.17 27.22 28.73
CA LEU A 46 -27.84 28.22 27.71
C LEU A 46 -27.50 27.60 26.35
N GLY A 47 -26.84 26.45 26.34
CA GLY A 47 -26.57 25.66 25.14
C GLY A 47 -27.85 25.17 24.48
N LEU A 48 -28.81 24.69 25.26
CA LEU A 48 -30.13 24.29 24.78
C LEU A 48 -30.92 25.49 24.22
N LEU A 49 -30.86 26.66 24.86
CA LEU A 49 -31.49 27.89 24.35
C LEU A 49 -30.86 28.40 23.04
N GLY A 50 -29.55 28.21 22.87
CA GLY A 50 -28.83 28.49 21.62
C GLY A 50 -29.16 27.51 20.50
N LEU A 51 -29.31 26.21 20.81
CA LEU A 51 -29.59 25.14 19.84
C LEU A 51 -30.97 25.31 19.18
N TYR A 52 -31.94 25.89 19.88
CA TYR A 52 -33.28 26.18 19.37
C TYR A 52 -33.41 27.56 18.70
N GLY A 53 -32.30 28.29 18.49
CA GLY A 53 -32.28 29.54 17.72
C GLY A 53 -32.99 30.73 18.39
N LEU A 54 -33.33 30.62 19.67
CA LEU A 54 -34.11 31.64 20.40
C LEU A 54 -33.26 32.85 20.85
N VAL A 55 -31.92 32.75 20.84
CA VAL A 55 -31.04 33.84 21.24
C VAL A 55 -29.81 33.91 20.33
N GLY A 56 -29.69 34.99 19.56
CA GLY A 56 -28.51 35.24 18.73
C GLY A 56 -27.26 35.58 19.57
N PRO A 57 -26.04 35.35 19.03
CA PRO A 57 -24.75 35.48 19.75
C PRO A 57 -24.39 36.90 20.22
N ARG A 58 -25.25 37.90 19.97
CA ARG A 58 -25.06 39.29 20.37
C ARG A 58 -25.92 39.73 21.56
N SER A 59 -26.72 38.85 22.13
CA SER A 59 -27.69 39.19 23.18
C SER A 59 -27.04 39.64 24.49
N VAL A 60 -27.74 40.52 25.21
CA VAL A 60 -27.33 41.10 26.50
C VAL A 60 -27.13 40.02 27.56
N ALA A 61 -27.84 38.89 27.48
CA ALA A 61 -27.73 37.76 28.40
C ALA A 61 -26.33 37.10 28.36
N VAL A 62 -25.71 36.95 27.18
CA VAL A 62 -24.35 36.40 27.03
C VAL A 62 -23.31 37.36 27.62
N ARG A 63 -23.52 38.68 27.50
CA ARG A 63 -22.63 39.70 28.08
C ARG A 63 -22.76 39.80 29.60
N LEU A 64 -23.96 39.60 30.14
CA LEU A 64 -24.19 39.53 31.58
C LEU A 64 -23.56 38.27 32.20
N ALA A 65 -23.63 37.14 31.50
CA ALA A 65 -22.94 35.90 31.90
C ALA A 65 -21.41 36.06 31.89
N ALA A 66 -20.84 36.69 30.85
CA ALA A 66 -19.40 37.00 30.79
C ALA A 66 -18.96 38.02 31.87
N GLY A 67 -19.84 38.95 32.24
CA GLY A 67 -19.61 39.92 33.31
C GLY A 67 -19.62 39.31 34.72
N ALA A 68 -20.48 38.31 34.94
CA ALA A 68 -20.54 37.56 36.21
C ALA A 68 -19.28 36.69 36.42
N VAL A 69 -18.78 36.04 35.37
CA VAL A 69 -17.54 35.24 35.41
C VAL A 69 -16.31 36.11 35.75
N ARG A 70 -16.27 37.37 35.27
CA ARG A 70 -15.20 38.33 35.59
C ARG A 70 -15.23 38.85 37.03
N ARG A 71 -16.41 39.01 37.65
CA ARG A 71 -16.55 39.51 39.02
C ARG A 71 -16.29 38.44 40.09
N LEU A 72 -16.38 37.16 39.73
CA LEU A 72 -16.13 36.02 40.63
C LEU A 72 -14.65 35.60 40.72
N GLY A 73 -13.72 36.38 40.16
CA GLY A 73 -12.28 36.11 40.30
C GLY A 73 -11.78 34.84 39.58
N LEU A 74 -12.61 34.23 38.73
CA LEU A 74 -12.23 33.11 37.87
C LEU A 74 -11.41 33.64 36.69
N GLY A 75 -10.12 33.84 36.95
CA GLY A 75 -9.13 33.97 35.90
C GLY A 75 -9.07 32.65 35.11
N LEU A 76 -9.80 32.59 33.99
CA LEU A 76 -9.50 31.65 32.92
C LEU A 76 -8.04 31.94 32.51
N ARG A 77 -7.10 31.15 33.04
CA ARG A 77 -5.74 31.04 32.51
C ARG A 77 -5.86 30.46 31.11
N SER A 78 -6.10 31.33 30.15
CA SER A 78 -5.86 31.09 28.73
C SER A 78 -4.34 31.12 28.56
N PRO A 79 -3.68 30.09 28.02
CA PRO A 79 -2.24 30.11 27.79
C PRO A 79 -1.97 30.83 26.46
N ILE A 80 -2.42 32.07 26.31
CA ILE A 80 -2.06 32.92 25.17
C ILE A 80 -1.94 34.36 25.70
N TYR A 81 -0.74 34.93 25.55
CA TYR A 81 -0.31 36.30 25.90
C TYR A 81 0.08 36.62 27.36
N ARG A 82 1.32 36.24 27.74
CA ARG A 82 2.22 37.08 28.55
C ARG A 82 3.68 36.60 28.46
N SER A 83 4.46 37.19 27.56
CA SER A 83 5.90 37.42 27.75
C SER A 83 6.42 38.47 26.75
N GLN A 84 6.01 39.73 26.96
CA GLN A 84 6.81 40.87 26.54
C GLN A 84 7.34 41.55 27.80
N GLN A 85 8.49 41.07 28.27
CA GLN A 85 9.54 41.82 28.96
C GLN A 85 10.53 40.81 29.54
N ASP A 86 11.36 40.26 28.66
CA ASP A 86 12.72 39.91 29.05
C ASP A 86 13.64 40.22 27.87
N ARG A 87 14.34 41.35 27.94
CA ARG A 87 15.31 41.80 26.95
C ARG A 87 16.65 41.15 27.28
N SER A 88 16.83 39.92 26.82
CA SER A 88 18.14 39.36 26.53
C SER A 88 17.99 38.50 25.28
N ALA A 89 18.54 38.99 24.16
CA ALA A 89 18.32 38.42 22.84
C ALA A 89 18.85 36.98 22.74
N PRO A 90 18.00 35.97 22.46
CA PRO A 90 18.47 34.72 21.89
C PRO A 90 18.69 34.94 20.40
N ARG A 91 19.87 34.53 19.95
CA ARG A 91 20.30 34.55 18.56
C ARG A 91 19.27 33.87 17.65
N LEU A 92 19.01 34.53 16.51
CA LEU A 92 18.47 34.02 15.24
C LEU A 92 17.95 32.58 15.28
N THR A 93 16.62 32.51 15.30
CA THR A 93 15.72 31.38 15.09
C THR A 93 16.16 30.45 13.97
N ALA A 94 16.37 29.17 14.29
CA ALA A 94 16.25 28.09 13.31
C ALA A 94 14.81 28.08 12.76
N ALA A 95 14.65 27.83 11.46
CA ALA A 95 13.34 27.59 10.87
C ALA A 95 12.62 26.47 11.66
N PRO A 96 11.28 26.53 11.82
CA PRO A 96 10.55 25.45 12.48
C PRO A 96 10.90 24.13 11.78
N ALA A 97 11.31 23.13 12.58
CA ALA A 97 11.70 21.84 12.05
C ALA A 97 10.54 21.23 11.26
N LYS A 98 10.80 20.80 10.02
CA LYS A 98 9.81 20.11 9.20
C LYS A 98 9.28 18.88 9.95
N PRO A 99 7.96 18.59 9.89
CA PRO A 99 7.41 17.39 10.51
C PRO A 99 8.05 16.15 9.90
N THR A 100 8.29 15.12 10.73
CA THR A 100 8.95 13.88 10.33
C THR A 100 8.02 12.71 10.58
N PHE A 101 7.77 11.90 9.56
CA PHE A 101 6.90 10.73 9.67
C PHE A 101 7.20 9.69 8.58
N GLU A 102 6.72 8.48 8.79
CA GLU A 102 6.82 7.38 7.84
C GLU A 102 5.52 7.22 7.05
N ALA A 103 5.59 7.15 5.73
CA ALA A 103 4.42 7.00 4.87
C ALA A 103 4.52 5.76 3.98
N PHE A 104 3.44 4.98 3.90
CA PHE A 104 3.31 3.99 2.83
C PHE A 104 2.98 4.71 1.52
N LEU A 105 3.75 4.43 0.46
CA LEU A 105 3.61 5.05 -0.85
C LEU A 105 2.98 4.09 -1.87
N SER A 106 1.73 4.35 -2.20
CA SER A 106 1.02 3.73 -3.33
C SER A 106 1.22 4.57 -4.59
N HIS A 107 1.82 4.02 -5.65
CA HIS A 107 2.14 4.81 -6.84
C HIS A 107 2.21 3.97 -8.11
N ARG A 108 2.17 4.63 -9.28
CA ARG A 108 2.33 3.95 -10.57
C ARG A 108 3.81 3.79 -10.91
N TYR A 109 4.27 2.56 -11.09
CA TYR A 109 5.66 2.31 -11.49
C TYR A 109 6.02 2.93 -12.86
N GLN A 110 5.07 2.95 -13.80
CA GLN A 110 5.28 3.47 -15.16
C GLN A 110 5.32 5.00 -15.28
N CYS A 111 5.11 5.75 -14.18
CA CYS A 111 5.09 7.22 -14.20
C CYS A 111 6.18 7.82 -13.28
N PRO A 112 7.48 7.54 -13.53
CA PRO A 112 8.56 7.98 -12.64
C PRO A 112 8.62 9.51 -12.48
N ASP A 113 8.31 10.28 -13.52
CA ASP A 113 8.35 11.74 -13.49
C ASP A 113 7.30 12.32 -12.55
N ASP A 114 6.06 11.81 -12.61
CA ASP A 114 4.99 12.23 -11.71
C ASP A 114 5.31 11.86 -10.25
N ASN A 115 5.83 10.64 -10.04
CA ASN A 115 6.25 10.18 -8.72
C ASN A 115 7.34 11.07 -8.12
N LEU A 116 8.33 11.45 -8.93
CA LEU A 116 9.42 12.33 -8.52
C LEU A 116 8.93 13.75 -8.23
N TYR A 117 8.06 14.30 -9.06
CA TYR A 117 7.46 15.62 -8.83
C TYR A 117 6.78 15.69 -7.46
N PHE A 118 5.87 14.75 -7.15
CA PHE A 118 5.17 14.75 -5.86
C PHE A 118 6.07 14.35 -4.68
N PHE A 119 7.09 13.50 -4.92
CA PHE A 119 8.11 13.23 -3.91
C PHE A 119 8.81 14.54 -3.51
N HIS A 120 9.27 15.34 -4.48
CA HIS A 120 9.92 16.63 -4.20
C HIS A 120 9.00 17.61 -3.47
N LEU A 121 7.74 17.71 -3.94
CA LEU A 121 6.74 18.56 -3.29
C LEU A 121 6.50 18.18 -1.82
N LEU A 122 6.49 16.87 -1.51
CA LEU A 122 6.36 16.39 -0.14
C LEU A 122 7.60 16.69 0.70
N GLN A 123 8.80 16.49 0.14
CA GLN A 123 10.06 16.78 0.83
C GLN A 123 10.23 18.29 1.12
N ASP A 124 9.60 19.17 0.33
CA ASP A 124 9.58 20.60 0.58
C ASP A 124 8.79 20.96 1.86
N VAL A 125 7.75 20.20 2.19
CA VAL A 125 6.85 20.48 3.34
C VAL A 125 7.21 19.63 4.58
N ALA A 126 7.69 18.41 4.41
CA ALA A 126 7.93 17.44 5.48
C ALA A 126 9.15 16.55 5.23
N ASN A 127 9.74 16.02 6.29
CA ASN A 127 10.77 14.98 6.21
C ASN A 127 10.10 13.60 6.18
N VAL A 128 9.65 13.17 5.01
CA VAL A 128 8.92 11.91 4.85
C VAL A 128 9.87 10.76 4.51
N GLN A 129 9.78 9.66 5.27
CA GLN A 129 10.39 8.38 4.87
C GLN A 129 9.33 7.53 4.18
N PHE A 130 9.52 7.25 2.89
CA PHE A 130 8.54 6.47 2.13
C PHE A 130 8.86 4.98 2.19
N GLN A 131 7.84 4.19 2.48
CA GLN A 131 7.87 2.73 2.37
C GLN A 131 7.08 2.27 1.16
N VAL A 132 7.64 1.32 0.44
CA VAL A 132 7.02 0.69 -0.74
C VAL A 132 7.07 -0.82 -0.63
N ASP A 133 6.05 -1.49 -1.16
CA ASP A 133 6.11 -2.93 -1.41
C ASP A 133 6.73 -3.15 -2.79
N GLU A 134 8.06 -3.22 -2.85
CA GLU A 134 8.76 -3.53 -4.09
C GLU A 134 8.35 -4.95 -4.53
N ASP A 135 7.54 -5.02 -5.59
CA ASP A 135 7.00 -6.27 -6.09
C ASP A 135 8.14 -7.13 -6.68
N SER A 136 8.70 -7.96 -5.79
CA SER A 136 9.86 -8.82 -5.99
C SER A 136 9.48 -10.23 -6.49
N SER A 137 8.19 -10.58 -6.51
CA SER A 137 7.72 -11.91 -6.89
C SER A 137 6.28 -11.91 -7.41
N ARG A 138 6.02 -12.80 -8.38
CA ARG A 138 4.83 -12.90 -9.26
C ARG A 138 3.42 -12.91 -8.61
N SER A 139 3.28 -12.84 -7.28
CA SER A 139 1.98 -12.83 -6.58
C SER A 139 1.89 -11.67 -5.60
N LEU A 140 0.74 -10.99 -5.48
CA LEU A 140 0.53 -9.94 -4.49
C LEU A 140 0.44 -10.56 -3.08
N SER A 141 1.09 -9.97 -2.06
CA SER A 141 0.87 -10.37 -0.67
C SER A 141 0.03 -9.37 0.12
N THR A 142 -1.27 -9.64 0.21
CA THR A 142 -2.23 -8.78 0.92
C THR A 142 -1.88 -8.63 2.40
N THR A 143 -1.48 -9.71 3.07
CA THR A 143 -1.05 -9.67 4.48
C THR A 143 0.15 -8.73 4.67
N ARG A 144 1.11 -8.74 3.73
CA ARG A 144 2.28 -7.86 3.77
C ARG A 144 1.86 -6.40 3.62
N LEU A 145 1.03 -6.09 2.63
CA LEU A 145 0.51 -4.73 2.40
C LEU A 145 -0.28 -4.21 3.60
N GLU A 146 -1.19 -5.03 4.15
CA GLU A 146 -1.93 -4.71 5.37
C GLU A 146 -0.97 -4.37 6.54
N ARG A 147 0.11 -5.15 6.70
CA ARG A 147 1.15 -4.87 7.72
C ARG A 147 1.87 -3.55 7.46
N LEU A 148 2.36 -3.32 6.24
CA LEU A 148 3.10 -2.10 5.90
C LEU A 148 2.25 -0.85 6.13
N ILE A 149 1.00 -0.84 5.67
CA ILE A 149 0.07 0.27 5.87
C ILE A 149 -0.27 0.45 7.36
N ARG A 150 -0.48 -0.64 8.11
CA ARG A 150 -0.79 -0.57 9.55
C ARG A 150 0.36 -0.01 10.38
N HIS A 151 1.61 -0.22 9.97
CA HIS A 151 2.78 0.25 10.70
C HIS A 151 3.25 1.65 10.28
N ALA A 152 2.85 2.12 9.10
CA ALA A 152 3.13 3.49 8.65
C ALA A 152 2.35 4.54 9.47
N ASP A 153 2.87 5.77 9.55
CA ASP A 153 2.15 6.89 10.17
C ASP A 153 1.05 7.42 9.26
N ALA A 154 1.27 7.37 7.95
CA ALA A 154 0.34 7.87 6.95
C ALA A 154 0.32 7.01 5.68
N PHE A 155 -0.72 7.19 4.86
CA PHE A 155 -0.81 6.65 3.51
C PHE A 155 -0.75 7.79 2.49
N ILE A 156 0.08 7.64 1.46
CA ILE A 156 0.18 8.59 0.36
C ILE A 156 0.01 7.83 -0.95
N GLY A 157 -0.98 8.24 -1.74
CA GLY A 157 -1.21 7.71 -3.08
C GLY A 157 -0.85 8.73 -4.16
N ILE A 158 -0.12 8.29 -5.19
CA ILE A 158 0.16 9.03 -6.43
C ILE A 158 -0.45 8.25 -7.60
N TYR A 159 -1.70 8.58 -7.92
CA TYR A 159 -2.49 7.85 -8.90
C TYR A 159 -2.41 8.54 -10.25
N SER A 160 -1.34 8.23 -10.98
CA SER A 160 -1.11 8.67 -12.36
C SER A 160 -1.75 7.74 -13.39
N ILE A 161 -1.91 8.25 -14.60
CA ILE A 161 -2.36 7.50 -15.78
C ILE A 161 -1.16 7.34 -16.73
N ASP A 162 -0.86 6.10 -17.09
CA ASP A 162 0.25 5.73 -18.00
C ASP A 162 -0.22 5.78 -19.47
N TYR A 163 -0.56 6.99 -19.93
CA TYR A 163 -0.88 7.32 -21.32
C TYR A 163 -0.36 8.70 -21.69
N ASP A 164 -0.47 9.02 -22.98
CA ASP A 164 -0.43 10.40 -23.43
C ASP A 164 -1.29 11.29 -22.50
N ARG A 165 -0.67 12.36 -22.01
CA ARG A 165 -1.24 13.33 -21.08
C ARG A 165 -2.40 14.11 -21.69
N GLN A 166 -2.53 14.10 -23.03
CA GLN A 166 -3.64 14.73 -23.75
C GLN A 166 -4.81 13.78 -24.03
N ARG A 167 -4.58 12.47 -23.98
CA ARG A 167 -5.62 11.48 -24.22
C ARG A 167 -6.58 11.41 -23.03
N THR A 168 -7.88 11.31 -23.33
CA THR A 168 -8.91 10.98 -22.33
C THR A 168 -9.21 9.48 -22.40
N PRO A 169 -8.82 8.68 -21.40
CA PRO A 169 -9.09 7.25 -21.39
C PRO A 169 -10.58 6.97 -21.19
N ASP A 170 -11.07 5.84 -21.68
CA ASP A 170 -12.45 5.43 -21.41
C ASP A 170 -12.62 4.93 -19.96
N ARG A 171 -13.86 4.85 -19.50
CA ARG A 171 -14.14 4.45 -18.10
C ARG A 171 -13.68 3.03 -17.77
N ASN A 172 -13.80 2.07 -18.69
CA ASN A 172 -13.41 0.68 -18.44
C ASN A 172 -11.88 0.54 -18.39
N GLU A 173 -11.17 1.35 -19.18
CA GLU A 173 -9.73 1.50 -19.13
C GLU A 173 -9.27 2.08 -17.79
N LEU A 174 -9.90 3.16 -17.33
CA LEU A 174 -9.62 3.73 -16.00
C LEU A 174 -9.88 2.73 -14.86
N LEU A 175 -10.97 1.95 -14.93
CA LEU A 175 -11.28 0.90 -13.95
C LEU A 175 -10.19 -0.18 -13.93
N ARG A 176 -9.76 -0.67 -15.09
CA ARG A 176 -8.68 -1.66 -15.19
C ARG A 176 -7.36 -1.10 -14.64
N GLN A 177 -7.02 0.13 -14.98
CA GLN A 177 -5.78 0.77 -14.56
C GLN A 177 -5.74 1.12 -13.07
N SER A 178 -6.88 1.48 -12.48
CA SER A 178 -6.98 1.89 -11.08
C SER A 178 -7.20 0.71 -10.12
N ARG A 179 -7.28 -0.52 -10.62
CA ARG A 179 -7.61 -1.69 -9.80
C ARG A 179 -6.70 -1.83 -8.57
N TYR A 180 -5.38 -1.78 -8.72
CA TYR A 180 -4.49 -1.87 -7.56
C TYR A 180 -4.60 -0.65 -6.62
N PHE A 181 -4.72 0.54 -7.17
CA PHE A 181 -4.93 1.78 -6.40
C PHE A 181 -6.19 1.73 -5.55
N ARG A 182 -7.28 1.20 -6.08
CA ARG A 182 -8.53 1.06 -5.34
C ARG A 182 -8.42 0.06 -4.20
N LEU A 183 -7.65 -1.03 -4.38
CA LEU A 183 -7.37 -1.98 -3.31
C LEU A 183 -6.59 -1.31 -2.17
N GLU A 184 -5.51 -0.61 -2.52
CA GLU A 184 -4.64 0.02 -1.54
C GLU A 184 -5.33 1.20 -0.86
N LEU A 185 -6.18 1.96 -1.57
CA LEU A 185 -7.02 3.00 -1.00
C LEU A 185 -8.03 2.42 -0.01
N ASP A 186 -8.72 1.33 -0.35
CA ASP A 186 -9.62 0.61 0.57
C ASP A 186 -8.87 0.17 1.85
N MET A 187 -7.67 -0.38 1.69
CA MET A 187 -6.80 -0.73 2.81
C MET A 187 -6.45 0.49 3.65
N ALA A 188 -6.06 1.62 3.03
CA ALA A 188 -5.74 2.86 3.71
C ALA A 188 -6.92 3.38 4.54
N ILE A 189 -8.13 3.37 3.99
CA ILE A 189 -9.34 3.80 4.70
C ILE A 189 -9.61 2.92 5.91
N ARG A 190 -9.59 1.59 5.73
CA ARG A 190 -9.81 0.64 6.85
C ARG A 190 -8.74 0.76 7.93
N SER A 191 -7.51 1.10 7.56
CA SER A 191 -6.40 1.29 8.49
C SER A 191 -6.57 2.50 9.43
N GLY A 192 -7.46 3.43 9.08
CA GLY A 192 -7.67 4.67 9.81
C GLY A 192 -6.48 5.64 9.78
N ARG A 193 -5.48 5.40 8.91
CA ARG A 193 -4.32 6.28 8.78
C ARG A 193 -4.69 7.57 8.06
N PRO A 194 -4.12 8.72 8.45
CA PRO A 194 -4.19 9.93 7.65
C PRO A 194 -3.77 9.62 6.20
N THR A 195 -4.67 9.90 5.26
CA THR A 195 -4.52 9.50 3.87
C THR A 195 -4.50 10.74 2.98
N PHE A 196 -3.46 10.86 2.14
CA PHE A 196 -3.35 11.90 1.12
C PHE A 196 -3.30 11.27 -0.26
N LEU A 197 -4.10 11.79 -1.19
CA LEU A 197 -4.21 11.25 -2.54
C LEU A 197 -3.94 12.33 -3.57
N PHE A 198 -2.79 12.25 -4.23
CA PHE A 198 -2.57 12.89 -5.52
C PHE A 198 -3.17 11.98 -6.58
N PHE A 199 -4.07 12.49 -7.40
CA PHE A 199 -4.61 11.71 -8.51
C PHE A 199 -4.80 12.59 -9.73
N ASP A 200 -4.56 11.99 -10.90
CA ASP A 200 -4.81 12.60 -12.18
C ASP A 200 -6.31 12.91 -12.31
N GLU A 201 -6.65 14.18 -12.57
CA GLU A 201 -8.05 14.64 -12.61
C GLU A 201 -8.89 13.92 -13.67
N ARG A 202 -8.27 13.31 -14.67
CA ARG A 202 -8.94 12.48 -15.69
C ARG A 202 -9.58 11.22 -15.11
N TYR A 203 -9.19 10.78 -13.91
CA TYR A 203 -9.94 9.75 -13.17
C TYR A 203 -11.35 10.21 -12.76
N GLY A 204 -11.60 11.52 -12.74
CA GLY A 204 -12.89 12.11 -12.40
C GLY A 204 -13.38 11.66 -11.02
N GLY A 205 -14.64 11.25 -10.94
CA GLY A 205 -15.28 10.79 -9.70
C GLY A 205 -14.99 9.35 -9.29
N LEU A 206 -14.02 8.66 -9.92
CA LEU A 206 -13.81 7.22 -9.74
C LEU A 206 -13.44 6.82 -8.30
N PHE A 207 -12.69 7.65 -7.59
CA PHE A 207 -12.28 7.39 -6.20
C PHE A 207 -13.28 7.91 -5.15
N GLY A 208 -14.36 8.58 -5.59
CA GLY A 208 -15.35 9.19 -4.70
C GLY A 208 -14.78 10.26 -3.77
N SER A 209 -15.53 10.61 -2.73
CA SER A 209 -15.09 11.48 -1.65
C SER A 209 -15.37 10.78 -0.32
N LEU A 210 -14.32 10.23 0.29
CA LEU A 210 -14.42 9.48 1.54
C LEU A 210 -13.91 10.30 2.72
N PRO A 211 -14.59 10.24 3.89
CA PRO A 211 -14.12 10.92 5.09
C PRO A 211 -12.70 10.46 5.49
N GLY A 212 -11.86 11.41 5.91
CA GLY A 212 -10.49 11.12 6.36
C GLY A 212 -9.44 11.06 5.24
N VAL A 213 -9.85 11.07 3.97
CA VAL A 213 -8.95 11.14 2.81
C VAL A 213 -8.87 12.58 2.29
N THR A 214 -7.66 13.06 2.03
CA THR A 214 -7.46 14.35 1.34
C THR A 214 -7.17 14.12 -0.12
N TYR A 215 -8.12 14.54 -0.95
CA TYR A 215 -8.07 14.43 -2.39
C TYR A 215 -7.43 15.68 -2.98
N CYS A 216 -6.38 15.47 -3.75
CA CYS A 216 -5.63 16.51 -4.44
C CYS A 216 -5.58 16.17 -5.94
N PRO A 217 -6.62 16.53 -6.71
CA PRO A 217 -6.59 16.36 -8.16
C PRO A 217 -5.49 17.26 -8.76
N TYR A 218 -4.82 16.74 -9.79
CA TYR A 218 -3.84 17.47 -10.58
C TYR A 218 -4.04 17.23 -12.09
N ASP A 219 -3.64 18.21 -12.89
CA ASP A 219 -3.52 18.06 -14.34
C ASP A 219 -2.13 17.51 -14.68
N ALA A 220 -2.08 16.38 -15.39
CA ALA A 220 -0.82 15.76 -15.81
C ALA A 220 0.02 16.69 -16.69
N GLN A 221 -0.58 17.64 -17.43
CA GLN A 221 0.17 18.58 -18.27
C GLN A 221 1.00 19.59 -17.45
N GLU A 222 0.60 19.85 -16.20
CA GLU A 222 1.28 20.80 -15.32
C GLU A 222 2.62 20.27 -14.77
N ILE A 223 2.78 18.94 -14.64
CA ILE A 223 3.95 18.31 -13.99
C ILE A 223 5.25 18.49 -14.78
N LEU A 224 5.19 18.49 -16.11
CA LEU A 224 6.38 18.63 -16.98
C LEU A 224 6.65 20.10 -17.37
N SER A 225 5.81 21.03 -16.91
CA SER A 225 6.02 22.45 -17.18
C SER A 225 7.27 22.95 -16.46
N THR A 226 8.05 23.78 -17.14
CA THR A 226 9.18 24.49 -16.53
C THR A 226 8.74 25.66 -15.64
N ALA A 227 7.48 26.10 -15.77
CA ALA A 227 6.89 27.10 -14.90
C ALA A 227 6.29 26.42 -13.64
N PRO A 228 6.35 27.08 -12.47
CA PRO A 228 5.66 26.59 -11.28
C PRO A 228 4.17 26.38 -11.62
N PRO A 229 3.61 25.19 -11.34
CA PRO A 229 2.24 24.92 -11.72
C PRO A 229 1.29 25.80 -10.90
N PRO A 230 0.22 26.33 -11.51
CA PRO A 230 -0.76 27.20 -10.82
C PRO A 230 -1.34 26.55 -9.55
N ALA A 231 -1.42 25.22 -9.53
CA ALA A 231 -1.93 24.47 -8.40
C ALA A 231 -0.95 24.36 -7.21
N ARG A 232 0.33 24.73 -7.36
CA ARG A 232 1.38 24.45 -6.35
C ARG A 232 1.04 25.01 -4.97
N ASP A 233 0.66 26.28 -4.87
CA ASP A 233 0.31 26.92 -3.59
C ASP A 233 -0.91 26.27 -2.91
N ARG A 234 -1.83 25.71 -3.70
CA ARG A 234 -2.97 24.94 -3.19
C ARG A 234 -2.49 23.60 -2.65
N GLN A 235 -1.64 22.89 -3.39
CA GLN A 235 -1.09 21.60 -3.00
C GLN A 235 -0.26 21.72 -1.72
N GLU A 236 0.62 22.72 -1.61
CA GLU A 236 1.46 22.95 -0.42
C GLU A 236 0.62 23.24 0.84
N ARG A 237 -0.48 24.01 0.70
CA ARG A 237 -1.41 24.24 1.82
C ARG A 237 -2.11 22.96 2.26
N GLN A 238 -2.65 22.18 1.32
CA GLN A 238 -3.31 20.91 1.64
C GLN A 238 -2.32 19.91 2.29
N LEU A 239 -1.07 19.89 1.83
CA LEU A 239 0.00 19.10 2.43
C LEU A 239 0.34 19.55 3.85
N SER A 240 0.41 20.86 4.08
CA SER A 240 0.67 21.40 5.42
C SER A 240 -0.43 21.01 6.41
N GLU A 241 -1.71 21.11 6.00
CA GLU A 241 -2.85 20.64 6.80
C GLU A 241 -2.80 19.13 7.05
N PHE A 242 -2.43 18.35 6.04
CA PHE A 242 -2.24 16.92 6.16
C PHE A 242 -1.15 16.57 7.16
N CYS A 243 0.02 17.21 7.09
CA CYS A 243 1.11 16.99 8.04
C CYS A 243 0.68 17.30 9.48
N GLY A 244 -0.15 18.33 9.68
CA GLY A 244 -0.76 18.62 10.99
C GLY A 244 -1.62 17.47 11.52
N ARG A 245 -2.41 16.81 10.65
CA ARG A 245 -3.19 15.62 11.04
C ARG A 245 -2.32 14.41 11.34
N VAL A 246 -1.26 14.19 10.56
CA VAL A 246 -0.30 13.10 10.84
C VAL A 246 0.34 13.30 12.22
N ALA A 247 0.79 14.52 12.54
CA ALA A 247 1.38 14.81 13.84
C ALA A 247 0.39 14.58 15.00
N ALA A 248 -0.88 14.98 14.83
CA ALA A 248 -1.92 14.74 15.84
C ALA A 248 -2.21 13.24 16.05
N ASP A 249 -2.24 12.46 14.97
CA ASP A 249 -2.45 11.02 15.00
C ASP A 249 -1.26 10.26 15.62
N GLN A 250 -0.02 10.66 15.30
CA GLN A 250 1.19 10.16 15.97
C GLN A 250 1.13 10.40 17.49
N GLU A 251 0.71 11.59 17.92
CA GLU A 251 0.59 11.91 19.35
C GLU A 251 -0.48 11.09 20.04
N LEU A 252 -1.64 10.90 19.39
CA LEU A 252 -2.70 10.03 19.91
C LEU A 252 -2.20 8.59 20.11
N ARG A 253 -1.40 8.06 19.18
CA ARG A 253 -0.82 6.71 19.29
C ARG A 253 0.25 6.57 20.37
N ARG A 254 0.99 7.65 20.67
CA ARG A 254 1.96 7.64 21.78
C ARG A 254 1.26 7.47 23.14
N ILE A 255 0.06 8.05 23.29
CA ILE A 255 -0.73 8.02 24.52
C ILE A 255 -1.62 6.77 24.58
N GLY A 256 -2.02 6.23 23.41
CA GLY A 256 -2.87 5.06 23.27
C GLY A 256 -2.21 3.72 23.67
N PRO A 257 -2.95 2.60 23.60
CA PRO A 257 -2.38 1.28 23.80
C PRO A 257 -1.20 1.08 22.84
N GLY A 258 -0.09 0.57 23.38
CA GLY A 258 1.19 0.51 22.68
C GLY A 258 1.14 -0.20 21.32
N VAL A 259 2.15 0.09 20.49
CA VAL A 259 2.34 -0.53 19.17
C VAL A 259 2.26 -2.07 19.28
N PRO A 260 1.57 -2.77 18.37
CA PRO A 260 1.51 -4.23 18.38
C PRO A 260 2.90 -4.84 18.52
N ALA A 261 3.01 -5.93 19.29
CA ALA A 261 4.29 -6.57 19.53
C ALA A 261 4.80 -7.16 18.21
N ASN A 262 5.98 -6.70 17.77
CA ASN A 262 6.58 -7.17 16.52
C ASN A 262 6.75 -8.70 16.55
N ARG A 263 6.39 -9.37 15.46
CA ARG A 263 6.49 -10.83 15.30
C ARG A 263 5.64 -11.67 16.26
N VAL A 264 4.59 -11.11 16.88
CA VAL A 264 3.55 -11.89 17.56
C VAL A 264 2.45 -12.26 16.56
N VAL A 265 2.28 -13.54 16.30
CA VAL A 265 1.35 -14.08 15.31
C VAL A 265 0.19 -14.78 16.02
N GLY A 266 -1.02 -14.33 15.74
CA GLY A 266 -2.24 -15.00 16.17
C GLY A 266 -2.57 -16.17 15.26
N VAL A 267 -3.12 -17.27 15.80
CA VAL A 267 -3.51 -18.44 15.00
C VAL A 267 -4.95 -18.83 15.34
N PHE A 268 -5.84 -18.76 14.35
CA PHE A 268 -7.17 -19.38 14.37
C PHE A 268 -7.16 -20.61 13.47
N GLN A 269 -7.32 -21.77 14.09
CA GLN A 269 -7.37 -23.06 13.41
C GLN A 269 -8.52 -23.89 13.99
N PRO A 270 -9.36 -24.53 13.17
CA PRO A 270 -10.37 -25.48 13.63
C PRO A 270 -9.74 -26.64 14.43
N PRO A 271 -10.51 -27.25 15.36
CA PRO A 271 -10.00 -28.32 16.19
C PRO A 271 -9.66 -29.52 15.32
N LEU A 272 -8.44 -29.99 15.51
CA LEU A 272 -7.77 -31.01 14.72
C LEU A 272 -8.28 -32.36 15.18
N MET A 273 -9.21 -32.97 14.43
CA MET A 273 -9.88 -34.21 14.82
C MET A 273 -9.22 -35.45 14.18
N ALA A 274 -8.45 -35.26 13.09
CA ALA A 274 -7.70 -36.32 12.42
C ALA A 274 -6.18 -36.28 12.74
N PRO A 275 -5.45 -37.40 12.64
CA PRO A 275 -3.99 -37.44 12.82
C PRO A 275 -3.21 -36.50 11.87
N ASP A 276 -3.71 -36.32 10.65
CA ASP A 276 -3.11 -35.41 9.66
C ASP A 276 -3.32 -33.92 10.04
N ASP A 277 -4.38 -33.62 10.80
CA ASP A 277 -4.65 -32.28 11.30
C ASP A 277 -3.64 -31.88 12.39
N LEU A 278 -3.27 -32.80 13.30
CA LEU A 278 -2.24 -32.55 14.32
C LEU A 278 -0.88 -32.19 13.70
N ARG A 279 -0.50 -32.89 12.61
CA ARG A 279 0.73 -32.62 11.85
C ARG A 279 0.71 -31.23 11.22
N SER A 280 -0.47 -30.71 10.86
CA SER A 280 -0.60 -29.36 10.30
C SER A 280 -0.36 -28.26 11.34
N ALA A 281 -0.83 -28.43 12.58
CA ALA A 281 -0.57 -27.45 13.65
C ALA A 281 0.89 -27.45 14.10
N GLU A 282 1.54 -28.62 14.14
CA GLU A 282 2.98 -28.71 14.36
C GLU A 282 3.76 -28.04 13.22
N ALA A 283 3.35 -28.27 11.97
CA ALA A 283 3.93 -27.60 10.81
C ALA A 283 3.83 -26.06 10.88
N ILE A 284 2.68 -25.54 11.29
CA ILE A 284 2.48 -24.09 11.50
C ILE A 284 3.42 -23.57 12.59
N ASP A 285 3.46 -24.24 13.75
CA ASP A 285 4.31 -23.84 14.86
C ASP A 285 5.79 -23.85 14.50
N ASP A 286 6.25 -24.91 13.85
CA ASP A 286 7.64 -25.08 13.45
C ASP A 286 8.09 -23.99 12.46
N VAL A 287 7.24 -23.67 11.48
CA VAL A 287 7.55 -22.61 10.51
C VAL A 287 7.57 -21.25 11.18
N LEU A 288 6.54 -20.91 11.97
CA LEU A 288 6.46 -19.61 12.62
C LEU A 288 7.59 -19.41 13.63
N ARG A 289 7.89 -20.40 14.48
CA ARG A 289 9.03 -20.32 15.41
C ARG A 289 10.37 -20.31 14.69
N GLY A 290 10.50 -21.09 13.61
CA GLY A 290 11.70 -21.14 12.78
C GLY A 290 12.05 -19.79 12.13
N GLU A 291 11.04 -18.97 11.81
CA GLU A 291 11.23 -17.61 11.30
C GLU A 291 11.27 -16.55 12.43
N GLY A 292 11.28 -16.98 13.70
CA GLY A 292 11.45 -16.14 14.88
C GLY A 292 10.17 -15.43 15.34
N CYS A 293 8.99 -16.00 15.06
CA CYS A 293 7.71 -15.49 15.53
C CYS A 293 7.30 -16.11 16.87
N SER A 294 6.66 -15.30 17.72
CA SER A 294 5.93 -15.77 18.90
C SER A 294 4.49 -16.06 18.52
N ILE A 295 3.91 -17.14 19.07
CA ILE A 295 2.60 -17.64 18.64
C ILE A 295 1.56 -17.46 19.73
N ARG A 296 0.39 -16.93 19.36
CA ARG A 296 -0.81 -16.85 20.20
C ARG A 296 -1.92 -17.65 19.55
N ARG A 297 -2.22 -18.83 20.10
CA ARG A 297 -3.36 -19.63 19.64
C ARG A 297 -4.66 -19.12 20.24
N PHE A 298 -5.69 -19.05 19.41
CA PHE A 298 -7.03 -18.71 19.83
C PHE A 298 -7.91 -19.97 19.88
N PRO A 299 -8.90 -20.00 20.80
CA PRO A 299 -9.84 -21.10 20.86
C PRO A 299 -10.69 -21.16 19.59
N TRP A 300 -11.17 -22.37 19.28
CA TRP A 300 -12.15 -22.62 18.25
C TRP A 300 -13.41 -23.28 18.84
N PRO A 301 -14.63 -22.90 18.42
CA PRO A 301 -14.94 -21.83 17.47
C PRO A 301 -14.54 -20.47 18.02
N PRO A 302 -14.22 -19.51 17.14
CA PRO A 302 -13.74 -18.22 17.60
C PRO A 302 -14.84 -17.42 18.29
N VAL A 303 -14.48 -16.77 19.40
CA VAL A 303 -15.36 -15.87 20.16
C VAL A 303 -14.73 -14.49 20.20
N LEU A 304 -15.45 -13.46 19.74
CA LEU A 304 -14.98 -12.07 19.71
C LEU A 304 -15.34 -11.32 21.00
N ASP A 305 -14.93 -11.87 22.15
CA ASP A 305 -15.10 -11.20 23.45
C ASP A 305 -14.01 -10.14 23.71
N LEU A 306 -14.15 -9.39 24.79
CA LEU A 306 -13.20 -8.32 25.15
C LEU A 306 -11.75 -8.85 25.33
N PRO A 307 -11.50 -9.97 26.05
CA PRO A 307 -10.18 -10.57 26.13
C PRO A 307 -9.58 -10.90 24.76
N THR A 308 -10.35 -11.57 23.89
CA THR A 308 -9.88 -11.96 22.56
C THR A 308 -9.54 -10.74 21.72
N GLN A 309 -10.42 -9.73 21.69
CA GLN A 309 -10.16 -8.47 20.97
C GLN A 309 -8.90 -7.76 21.47
N THR A 310 -8.64 -7.78 22.77
CA THR A 310 -7.44 -7.17 23.35
C THR A 310 -6.16 -7.87 22.87
N VAL A 311 -6.16 -9.20 22.83
CA VAL A 311 -5.02 -9.98 22.34
C VAL A 311 -4.84 -9.81 20.82
N LEU A 312 -5.94 -9.80 20.05
CA LEU A 312 -5.90 -9.59 18.60
C LEU A 312 -5.29 -8.23 18.23
N ALA A 313 -5.64 -7.16 18.96
CA ALA A 313 -5.08 -5.84 18.74
C ALA A 313 -3.55 -5.83 18.94
N GLY A 314 -3.04 -6.61 19.88
CA GLY A 314 -1.60 -6.74 20.17
C GLY A 314 -0.82 -7.64 19.23
N CYS A 315 -1.47 -8.43 18.37
CA CYS A 315 -0.81 -9.25 17.36
C CYS A 315 -0.36 -8.40 16.17
N ASP A 316 0.79 -8.74 15.60
CA ASP A 316 1.32 -8.13 14.39
C ASP A 316 0.47 -8.52 13.17
N TRP A 317 0.18 -9.81 13.03
CA TRP A 317 -0.75 -10.36 12.05
C TRP A 317 -1.34 -11.69 12.52
N ILE A 318 -2.39 -12.15 11.85
CA ILE A 318 -3.14 -13.35 12.23
C ILE A 318 -3.14 -14.37 11.08
N LEU A 319 -2.83 -15.62 11.37
CA LEU A 319 -3.04 -16.75 10.49
C LEU A 319 -4.44 -17.30 10.75
N VAL A 320 -5.27 -17.36 9.71
CA VAL A 320 -6.67 -17.82 9.81
C VAL A 320 -6.93 -18.91 8.79
N GLU A 321 -7.36 -20.08 9.27
CA GLU A 321 -7.92 -21.09 8.39
C GLU A 321 -9.36 -20.75 7.99
N THR A 322 -9.59 -20.64 6.69
CA THR A 322 -10.84 -20.17 6.08
C THR A 322 -11.74 -21.30 5.57
N SER A 323 -11.37 -22.56 5.84
CA SER A 323 -12.08 -23.75 5.37
C SER A 323 -13.46 -23.91 6.03
N ALA A 324 -13.58 -23.48 7.29
CA ALA A 324 -14.76 -23.71 8.12
C ALA A 324 -15.63 -22.44 8.24
N PRO A 325 -16.97 -22.53 8.13
CA PRO A 325 -17.85 -21.36 8.08
C PRO A 325 -17.82 -20.50 9.35
N GLU A 326 -17.49 -21.07 10.50
CA GLU A 326 -17.40 -20.39 11.79
C GLU A 326 -16.34 -19.28 11.82
N CYS A 327 -15.35 -19.30 10.90
CA CYS A 327 -14.35 -18.24 10.82
C CYS A 327 -14.88 -16.92 10.24
N ALA A 328 -16.03 -16.92 9.55
CA ALA A 328 -16.48 -15.76 8.77
C ALA A 328 -16.61 -14.49 9.62
N ALA A 329 -17.09 -14.61 10.86
CA ALA A 329 -17.20 -13.49 11.79
C ALA A 329 -15.84 -12.92 12.20
N VAL A 330 -14.85 -13.78 12.45
CA VAL A 330 -13.47 -13.35 12.74
C VAL A 330 -12.85 -12.69 11.54
N VAL A 331 -12.97 -13.30 10.37
CA VAL A 331 -12.44 -12.76 9.13
C VAL A 331 -13.01 -11.36 8.85
N ALA A 332 -14.33 -11.18 9.02
CA ALA A 332 -14.99 -9.88 8.92
C ALA A 332 -14.42 -8.87 9.94
N HIS A 333 -14.25 -9.30 11.18
CA HIS A 333 -13.71 -8.46 12.25
C HIS A 333 -12.27 -8.02 11.99
N LEU A 334 -11.38 -8.96 11.62
CA LEU A 334 -9.99 -8.67 11.30
C LEU A 334 -9.89 -7.72 10.10
N HIS A 335 -10.68 -7.98 9.05
CA HIS A 335 -10.73 -7.13 7.87
C HIS A 335 -11.20 -5.70 8.19
N GLY A 336 -12.28 -5.55 8.97
CA GLY A 336 -12.86 -4.25 9.34
C GLY A 336 -12.03 -3.47 10.36
N ARG A 337 -11.30 -4.15 11.26
CA ARG A 337 -10.35 -3.51 12.20
C ARG A 337 -8.94 -3.34 11.61
N PHE A 338 -8.77 -3.71 10.35
CA PHE A 338 -7.48 -3.67 9.64
C PHE A 338 -6.36 -4.39 10.40
N ILE A 339 -6.69 -5.56 10.96
CA ILE A 339 -5.70 -6.46 11.55
C ILE A 339 -5.20 -7.36 10.42
N PRO A 340 -3.90 -7.30 10.06
CA PRO A 340 -3.38 -8.02 8.91
C PRO A 340 -3.59 -9.51 9.07
N MET A 341 -4.02 -10.20 8.01
CA MET A 341 -4.27 -11.63 8.09
C MET A 341 -3.76 -12.42 6.90
N MET A 342 -3.19 -13.58 7.19
CA MET A 342 -2.83 -14.61 6.21
C MET A 342 -3.94 -15.64 6.18
N ARG A 343 -4.60 -15.76 5.04
CA ARG A 343 -5.70 -16.71 4.84
C ARG A 343 -5.13 -18.04 4.37
N MET A 344 -5.53 -19.12 5.03
CA MET A 344 -5.17 -20.49 4.66
C MET A 344 -6.41 -21.31 4.35
N ARG A 345 -6.25 -22.32 3.50
CA ARG A 345 -7.30 -23.27 3.15
C ARG A 345 -6.72 -24.66 2.98
N HIS A 346 -7.32 -25.63 3.64
CA HIS A 346 -7.02 -27.02 3.37
C HIS A 346 -7.70 -27.42 2.05
N ALA A 347 -6.90 -27.79 1.06
CA ALA A 347 -7.38 -28.41 -0.16
C ALA A 347 -7.71 -29.87 0.18
N GLY A 348 -8.99 -30.13 0.46
CA GLY A 348 -9.49 -31.50 0.54
C GLY A 348 -9.25 -32.27 -0.76
N PRO A 349 -9.48 -33.61 -0.79
CA PRO A 349 -9.39 -34.38 -2.02
C PRO A 349 -10.28 -33.72 -3.08
N SER A 350 -9.66 -33.30 -4.17
CA SER A 350 -10.28 -32.53 -5.24
C SER A 350 -11.57 -33.20 -5.71
N VAL A 351 -12.72 -32.66 -5.32
CA VAL A 351 -13.93 -32.87 -6.14
C VAL A 351 -13.70 -31.97 -7.34
N GLY A 352 -13.51 -32.62 -8.49
CA GLY A 352 -13.01 -31.97 -9.69
C GLY A 352 -13.89 -30.82 -10.16
N SER A 353 -13.21 -29.94 -10.89
CA SER A 353 -13.77 -28.96 -11.82
C SER A 353 -14.27 -27.67 -11.18
N GLU A 354 -13.71 -26.56 -11.68
CA GLU A 354 -14.32 -25.24 -11.75
C GLU A 354 -15.64 -25.32 -12.55
N GLY A 355 -16.62 -26.05 -12.01
CA GLY A 355 -17.98 -26.12 -12.50
C GLY A 355 -18.86 -25.19 -11.70
N ASP A 356 -19.64 -24.37 -12.40
CA ASP A 356 -20.68 -23.52 -11.84
C ASP A 356 -21.53 -24.30 -10.81
N GLY A 357 -21.36 -24.01 -9.51
CA GLY A 357 -22.21 -24.60 -8.48
C GLY A 357 -21.60 -24.80 -7.09
N GLU A 358 -20.27 -24.74 -6.90
CA GLU A 358 -19.73 -24.80 -5.53
C GLU A 358 -20.05 -23.50 -4.77
N PRO A 359 -20.66 -23.59 -3.56
CA PRO A 359 -20.97 -22.41 -2.77
C PRO A 359 -19.67 -21.70 -2.37
N ILE A 360 -19.59 -20.41 -2.67
CA ILE A 360 -18.48 -19.55 -2.25
C ILE A 360 -18.34 -19.67 -0.72
N PRO A 361 -17.17 -20.04 -0.17
CA PRO A 361 -16.97 -20.12 1.27
C PRO A 361 -17.42 -18.82 1.97
N ALA A 362 -18.04 -18.92 3.14
CA ALA A 362 -18.62 -17.76 3.83
C ALA A 362 -17.59 -16.65 4.08
N ALA A 363 -16.34 -17.01 4.39
CA ALA A 363 -15.24 -16.06 4.52
C ALA A 363 -14.88 -15.37 3.19
N ASP A 364 -14.92 -16.08 2.06
CA ASP A 364 -14.65 -15.53 0.74
C ASP A 364 -15.76 -14.56 0.30
N ALA A 365 -17.02 -14.86 0.63
CA ALA A 365 -18.13 -13.96 0.35
C ALA A 365 -17.96 -12.61 1.09
N VAL A 366 -17.52 -12.65 2.36
CA VAL A 366 -17.23 -11.45 3.16
C VAL A 366 -16.07 -10.65 2.59
N LEU A 367 -14.98 -11.31 2.20
CA LEU A 367 -13.74 -10.62 1.79
C LEU A 367 -13.73 -10.17 0.33
N PHE A 368 -14.35 -10.96 -0.55
CA PHE A 368 -14.19 -10.84 -1.99
C PHE A 368 -15.50 -10.56 -2.72
N GLY A 369 -16.66 -10.66 -2.03
CA GLY A 369 -17.97 -10.47 -2.66
C GLY A 369 -18.22 -9.06 -3.21
N GLY A 370 -17.50 -8.05 -2.71
CA GLY A 370 -17.56 -6.67 -3.21
C GLY A 370 -16.38 -6.24 -4.07
N LEU A 371 -15.40 -7.11 -4.32
CA LEU A 371 -14.25 -6.78 -5.14
C LEU A 371 -14.60 -6.83 -6.63
N GLU A 372 -14.09 -5.88 -7.40
CA GLU A 372 -14.28 -5.86 -8.86
C GLU A 372 -13.58 -7.04 -9.55
N VAL A 373 -14.06 -7.37 -10.75
CA VAL A 373 -13.57 -8.51 -11.55
C VAL A 373 -12.03 -8.50 -11.65
N GLY A 374 -11.42 -9.60 -11.23
CA GLY A 374 -10.02 -9.95 -11.51
C GLY A 374 -9.10 -10.07 -10.30
N TYR A 375 -9.51 -9.70 -9.07
CA TYR A 375 -8.65 -9.89 -7.88
C TYR A 375 -8.30 -11.36 -7.64
N VAL A 376 -7.00 -11.66 -7.67
CA VAL A 376 -6.49 -12.98 -7.29
C VAL A 376 -6.68 -13.11 -5.79
N ARG A 377 -7.46 -14.12 -5.37
CA ARG A 377 -7.66 -14.41 -3.95
C ARG A 377 -6.34 -14.83 -3.35
N ASP A 378 -5.90 -14.04 -2.39
CA ASP A 378 -4.64 -14.27 -1.70
C ASP A 378 -4.83 -15.27 -0.56
N VAL A 379 -4.93 -16.55 -0.93
CA VAL A 379 -5.19 -17.67 -0.01
C VAL A 379 -4.13 -18.75 -0.22
N LEU A 380 -3.48 -19.16 0.86
CA LEU A 380 -2.54 -20.28 0.85
C LEU A 380 -3.33 -21.59 0.94
N SER A 381 -3.39 -22.31 -0.17
CA SER A 381 -3.99 -23.63 -0.25
C SER A 381 -2.95 -24.73 -0.01
N TRP A 382 -3.30 -25.76 0.76
CA TRP A 382 -2.40 -26.88 1.08
C TRP A 382 -3.17 -28.20 1.19
N SER A 383 -2.59 -29.32 0.76
CA SER A 383 -3.20 -30.66 0.81
C SER A 383 -2.45 -31.67 1.69
N GLY A 384 -1.35 -31.25 2.32
CA GLY A 384 -0.55 -32.08 3.22
C GLY A 384 0.50 -31.26 3.98
N SER A 385 1.03 -31.83 5.06
CA SER A 385 1.92 -31.11 6.00
C SER A 385 3.21 -30.59 5.36
N ASP A 386 3.82 -31.34 4.44
CA ASP A 386 5.09 -30.93 3.82
C ASP A 386 4.87 -29.79 2.81
N ALA A 387 3.81 -29.89 2.01
CA ALA A 387 3.37 -28.83 1.10
C ALA A 387 3.01 -27.55 1.87
N LEU A 388 2.36 -27.70 3.03
CA LEU A 388 2.08 -26.60 3.95
C LEU A 388 3.37 -25.97 4.48
N ARG A 389 4.34 -26.77 4.96
CA ARG A 389 5.61 -26.25 5.49
C ARG A 389 6.37 -25.41 4.48
N GLY A 390 6.48 -25.88 3.23
CA GLY A 390 7.15 -25.15 2.15
C GLY A 390 6.44 -23.84 1.83
N SER A 391 5.15 -23.94 1.48
CA SER A 391 4.36 -22.78 1.06
C SER A 391 4.21 -21.73 2.16
N LEU A 392 3.99 -22.17 3.40
CA LEU A 392 3.85 -21.27 4.55
C LEU A 392 5.17 -20.58 4.87
N ARG A 393 6.30 -21.29 4.78
CA ARG A 393 7.61 -20.69 5.02
C ARG A 393 7.91 -19.57 4.04
N ASP A 394 7.69 -19.80 2.75
CA ASP A 394 7.89 -18.78 1.73
C ASP A 394 6.98 -17.57 1.97
N ARG A 395 5.73 -17.83 2.36
CA ARG A 395 4.74 -16.80 2.67
C ARG A 395 5.09 -15.97 3.90
N VAL A 396 5.54 -16.61 4.96
CA VAL A 396 5.95 -15.97 6.21
C VAL A 396 7.20 -15.12 5.96
N ARG A 397 8.21 -15.67 5.26
CA ARG A 397 9.42 -14.93 4.88
C ARG A 397 9.09 -13.64 4.15
N ARG A 398 8.25 -13.75 3.10
CA ARG A 398 7.81 -12.57 2.35
C ARG A 398 7.03 -11.58 3.20
N THR A 399 6.17 -12.08 4.09
CA THR A 399 5.43 -11.22 5.02
C THR A 399 6.38 -10.44 5.93
N LEU A 400 7.48 -11.07 6.37
CA LEU A 400 8.48 -10.51 7.30
C LEU A 400 9.63 -9.75 6.63
N GLU A 401 9.74 -9.78 5.29
CA GLU A 401 10.79 -9.06 4.56
C GLU A 401 10.80 -7.57 4.97
N PRO A 402 11.98 -6.96 5.15
CA PRO A 402 12.06 -5.52 5.39
C PRO A 402 11.37 -4.72 4.28
N ALA A 403 10.78 -3.59 4.63
CA ALA A 403 10.24 -2.66 3.63
C ALA A 403 11.39 -1.97 2.90
N THR A 404 11.26 -1.78 1.59
CA THR A 404 12.14 -0.86 0.85
C THR A 404 11.80 0.57 1.30
N ARG A 405 12.82 1.32 1.72
CA ARG A 405 12.68 2.68 2.23
C ARG A 405 13.41 3.68 1.34
N MET A 406 12.72 4.75 0.99
CA MET A 406 13.31 5.92 0.34
C MET A 406 13.44 7.04 1.37
N ASN A 407 14.67 7.33 1.76
CA ASN A 407 14.97 8.31 2.81
C ASN A 407 15.48 9.64 2.24
N ASP A 408 15.90 9.64 0.97
CA ASP A 408 16.49 10.80 0.31
C ASP A 408 16.18 10.80 -1.20
N THR A 409 16.47 11.93 -1.84
CA THR A 409 16.22 12.15 -3.26
C THR A 409 16.96 11.14 -4.15
N GLN A 410 18.21 10.81 -3.84
CA GLN A 410 19.00 9.90 -4.67
C GLN A 410 18.42 8.49 -4.65
N SER A 411 18.02 8.01 -3.46
CA SER A 411 17.35 6.72 -3.29
C SER A 411 16.00 6.69 -4.01
N ALA A 412 15.24 7.79 -4.01
CA ALA A 412 13.96 7.90 -4.69
C ALA A 412 14.12 7.88 -6.22
N VAL A 413 15.06 8.65 -6.76
CA VAL A 413 15.37 8.65 -8.20
C VAL A 413 15.78 7.25 -8.65
N ALA A 414 16.72 6.61 -7.95
CA ALA A 414 17.16 5.26 -8.28
C ALA A 414 16.00 4.24 -8.22
N TYR A 415 15.14 4.35 -7.20
CA TYR A 415 13.99 3.48 -7.05
C TYR A 415 12.97 3.67 -8.18
N PHE A 416 12.47 4.90 -8.41
CA PHE A 416 11.42 5.13 -9.41
C PHE A 416 11.89 4.81 -10.83
N GLN A 417 13.14 5.13 -11.17
CA GLN A 417 13.72 4.76 -12.46
C GLN A 417 13.86 3.25 -12.62
N LYS A 418 14.26 2.52 -11.57
CA LYS A 418 14.31 1.05 -11.59
C LYS A 418 12.90 0.46 -11.70
N ALA A 419 11.96 0.94 -10.90
CA ALA A 419 10.59 0.44 -10.83
C ALA A 419 9.85 0.60 -12.17
N ALA A 420 10.13 1.67 -12.92
CA ALA A 420 9.56 1.90 -14.26
C ALA A 420 9.99 0.87 -15.31
N LYS A 421 11.09 0.14 -15.07
CA LYS A 421 11.59 -0.89 -15.99
C LYS A 421 10.82 -2.20 -15.85
N ARG A 422 10.78 -2.97 -16.94
CA ARG A 422 10.21 -4.30 -17.05
C ARG A 422 10.90 -5.31 -16.12
N LYS A 423 10.14 -6.25 -15.57
CA LYS A 423 10.63 -7.19 -14.54
C LYS A 423 11.12 -8.51 -15.10
N GLU A 424 10.82 -8.78 -16.37
CA GLU A 424 11.30 -9.93 -17.09
C GLU A 424 12.82 -10.00 -17.01
N ARG A 425 13.34 -11.20 -16.76
CA ARG A 425 14.77 -11.45 -16.66
C ARG A 425 15.29 -11.78 -18.05
N VAL A 426 16.14 -10.90 -18.57
CA VAL A 426 16.75 -11.01 -19.89
C VAL A 426 18.12 -11.65 -19.75
N PHE A 427 18.37 -12.70 -20.53
CA PHE A 427 19.67 -13.32 -20.68
C PHE A 427 20.18 -13.14 -22.11
N LEU A 428 21.35 -12.50 -22.28
CA LEU A 428 22.00 -12.36 -23.58
C LEU A 428 23.12 -13.39 -23.73
N SER A 429 23.05 -14.22 -24.78
CA SER A 429 24.10 -15.21 -25.11
C SER A 429 24.84 -14.78 -26.37
N TYR A 430 26.14 -14.51 -26.26
CA TYR A 430 26.97 -14.03 -27.38
C TYR A 430 28.44 -14.40 -27.19
N ALA A 431 29.24 -14.40 -28.26
CA ALA A 431 30.66 -14.69 -28.14
C ALA A 431 31.42 -13.48 -27.58
N GLY A 432 32.38 -13.73 -26.68
CA GLY A 432 33.16 -12.63 -26.07
C GLY A 432 33.99 -11.76 -27.02
N VAL A 433 34.15 -12.16 -28.29
CA VAL A 433 34.77 -11.27 -29.30
C VAL A 433 33.78 -10.21 -29.80
N ASP A 434 32.48 -10.44 -29.62
CA ASP A 434 31.40 -9.57 -30.07
C ASP A 434 30.99 -8.55 -28.99
N THR A 435 31.70 -8.47 -27.86
CA THR A 435 31.33 -7.56 -26.74
C THR A 435 31.17 -6.12 -27.18
N ALA A 436 32.05 -5.61 -28.06
CA ALA A 436 31.93 -4.25 -28.56
C ALA A 436 30.66 -4.04 -29.42
N THR A 437 30.31 -5.02 -30.25
CA THR A 437 29.11 -5.00 -31.10
C THR A 437 27.82 -5.20 -30.28
N ALA A 438 27.88 -6.00 -29.23
CA ALA A 438 26.75 -6.29 -28.35
C ALA A 438 26.48 -5.18 -27.32
N ALA A 439 27.49 -4.39 -26.94
CA ALA A 439 27.36 -3.38 -25.86
C ALA A 439 26.21 -2.37 -26.06
N PRO A 440 25.99 -1.77 -27.26
CA PRO A 440 24.86 -0.88 -27.49
C PRO A 440 23.50 -1.57 -27.28
N LEU A 441 23.42 -2.85 -27.62
CA LEU A 441 22.20 -3.65 -27.45
C LEU A 441 21.98 -4.02 -25.98
N VAL A 442 23.03 -4.42 -25.26
CA VAL A 442 22.99 -4.65 -23.81
C VAL A 442 22.49 -3.39 -23.10
N HIS A 443 23.01 -2.22 -23.47
CA HIS A 443 22.58 -0.94 -22.90
C HIS A 443 21.09 -0.66 -23.16
N ALA A 444 20.61 -0.86 -24.39
CA ALA A 444 19.19 -0.70 -24.72
C ALA A 444 18.28 -1.65 -23.90
N PHE A 445 18.72 -2.88 -23.63
CA PHE A 445 18.00 -3.76 -22.71
C PHE A 445 18.04 -3.24 -21.27
N GLU A 446 19.18 -2.76 -20.77
CA GLU A 446 19.33 -2.23 -19.42
C GLU A 446 18.48 -0.98 -19.17
N GLU A 447 18.20 -0.18 -20.20
CA GLU A 447 17.27 0.95 -20.11
C GLU A 447 15.82 0.52 -19.88
N ARG A 448 15.43 -0.66 -20.40
CA ARG A 448 14.03 -1.12 -20.40
C ARG A 448 13.72 -2.21 -19.39
N PHE A 449 14.70 -3.00 -18.97
CA PHE A 449 14.54 -4.15 -18.06
C PHE A 449 15.34 -3.97 -16.77
N GLN A 450 14.77 -4.42 -15.66
CA GLN A 450 15.42 -4.38 -14.35
C GLN A 450 16.56 -5.39 -14.22
N PHE A 451 16.45 -6.52 -14.93
CA PHE A 451 17.36 -7.65 -14.79
C PHE A 451 17.87 -8.07 -16.16
N VAL A 452 19.04 -7.56 -16.51
CA VAL A 452 19.76 -7.93 -17.73
C VAL A 452 21.03 -8.63 -17.34
N PHE A 453 21.17 -9.90 -17.74
CA PHE A 453 22.38 -10.65 -17.49
C PHE A 453 23.30 -10.61 -18.70
N ASP A 454 24.39 -9.86 -18.54
CA ASP A 454 25.57 -9.93 -19.40
C ASP A 454 26.70 -10.68 -18.67
N PHE A 455 26.94 -11.93 -19.05
CA PHE A 455 27.95 -12.79 -18.40
C PHE A 455 29.39 -12.26 -18.54
N ARG A 456 29.64 -11.30 -19.44
CA ARG A 456 30.95 -10.66 -19.58
C ARG A 456 31.13 -9.45 -18.68
N ASN A 457 30.04 -8.96 -18.05
CA ASN A 457 30.14 -7.99 -16.97
C ASN A 457 30.77 -8.67 -15.74
N ARG A 458 32.07 -8.44 -15.54
CA ARG A 458 32.90 -9.07 -14.50
C ARG A 458 32.42 -8.78 -13.07
N SER A 459 31.54 -7.79 -12.88
CA SER A 459 30.93 -7.49 -11.58
C SER A 459 29.89 -8.52 -11.13
N LEU A 460 29.34 -9.33 -12.05
CA LEU A 460 28.25 -10.27 -11.77
C LEU A 460 28.74 -11.67 -11.33
N ILE A 461 30.01 -11.99 -11.57
CA ILE A 461 30.61 -13.28 -11.20
C ILE A 461 31.74 -13.02 -10.20
N GLY A 462 31.48 -13.26 -8.92
CA GLY A 462 32.47 -13.07 -7.85
C GLY A 462 33.73 -13.91 -8.05
N HIS A 463 34.89 -13.37 -7.67
CA HIS A 463 36.16 -14.08 -7.75
C HIS A 463 36.12 -15.43 -7.03
N GLY A 464 36.64 -16.48 -7.68
CA GLY A 464 36.68 -17.84 -7.14
C GLY A 464 35.37 -18.64 -7.27
N ARG A 465 34.28 -18.06 -7.80
CA ARG A 465 33.06 -18.82 -8.07
C ARG A 465 33.15 -19.64 -9.36
N PRO A 466 32.51 -20.82 -9.43
CA PRO A 466 32.39 -21.60 -10.65
C PRO A 466 31.51 -20.85 -11.65
N TRP A 467 32.14 -20.06 -12.52
CA TRP A 467 31.46 -19.15 -13.45
C TRP A 467 30.41 -19.88 -14.32
N ARG A 468 30.63 -21.15 -14.65
CA ARG A 468 29.70 -21.96 -15.45
C ARG A 468 28.38 -22.19 -14.72
N GLU A 469 28.43 -22.56 -13.45
CA GLU A 469 27.23 -22.81 -12.64
C GLU A 469 26.40 -21.54 -12.47
N VAL A 470 27.05 -20.39 -12.28
CA VAL A 470 26.38 -19.08 -12.18
C VAL A 470 25.60 -18.75 -13.45
N ILE A 471 26.17 -19.06 -14.62
CA ILE A 471 25.55 -18.77 -15.91
C ILE A 471 24.31 -19.64 -16.12
N PHE A 472 24.39 -20.95 -15.87
CA PHE A 472 23.23 -21.84 -16.02
C PHE A 472 22.16 -21.60 -14.93
N ASP A 473 22.54 -21.27 -13.70
CA ASP A 473 21.60 -20.85 -12.66
C ASP A 473 20.85 -19.59 -13.07
N THR A 474 21.56 -18.59 -13.62
CA THR A 474 20.92 -17.34 -14.10
C THR A 474 20.04 -17.59 -15.31
N LEU A 475 20.49 -18.41 -16.26
CA LEU A 475 19.74 -18.79 -17.45
C LEU A 475 18.44 -19.53 -17.07
N SER A 476 18.49 -20.42 -16.08
CA SER A 476 17.31 -21.16 -15.60
C SER A 476 16.21 -20.25 -15.03
N LYS A 477 16.61 -19.07 -14.54
CA LYS A 477 15.74 -18.05 -13.96
C LYS A 477 15.29 -16.98 -14.95
N ALA A 478 15.87 -16.97 -16.16
CA ALA A 478 15.52 -16.01 -17.19
C ALA A 478 14.14 -16.32 -17.79
N THR A 479 13.41 -15.27 -18.13
CA THR A 479 12.11 -15.37 -18.81
C THR A 479 12.21 -14.94 -20.27
N VAL A 480 13.28 -14.25 -20.64
CA VAL A 480 13.59 -13.82 -22.00
C VAL A 480 15.03 -14.23 -22.32
N GLY A 481 15.20 -15.04 -23.36
CA GLY A 481 16.49 -15.45 -23.90
C GLY A 481 16.77 -14.74 -25.22
N VAL A 482 17.94 -14.12 -25.35
CA VAL A 482 18.34 -13.35 -26.54
C VAL A 482 19.66 -13.92 -27.06
N PRO A 483 19.62 -14.93 -27.95
CA PRO A 483 20.83 -15.45 -28.56
C PRO A 483 21.31 -14.51 -29.68
N LEU A 484 22.48 -13.90 -29.47
CA LEU A 484 23.15 -13.08 -30.46
C LEU A 484 24.03 -13.96 -31.34
N MET A 485 23.70 -14.01 -32.63
CA MET A 485 24.34 -14.85 -33.63
C MET A 485 25.42 -14.05 -34.35
N SER A 486 26.64 -14.57 -34.32
CA SER A 486 27.77 -14.15 -35.15
C SER A 486 28.51 -15.38 -35.67
N HIS A 487 29.40 -15.24 -36.65
CA HIS A 487 30.29 -16.35 -37.04
C HIS A 487 31.09 -16.90 -35.84
N ALA A 488 31.48 -16.04 -34.90
CA ALA A 488 32.22 -16.44 -33.71
C ALA A 488 31.35 -17.10 -32.63
N ALA A 489 30.06 -16.80 -32.59
CA ALA A 489 29.12 -17.39 -31.63
C ALA A 489 28.69 -18.80 -32.06
N VAL A 490 28.23 -18.97 -33.31
CA VAL A 490 27.66 -20.25 -33.79
C VAL A 490 28.66 -21.41 -33.82
N THR A 491 29.94 -21.08 -33.90
CA THR A 491 31.04 -22.06 -33.90
C THR A 491 31.40 -22.55 -32.50
N ARG A 492 30.98 -21.87 -31.43
CA ARG A 492 31.29 -22.23 -30.04
C ARG A 492 30.28 -23.21 -29.48
N GLU A 493 30.78 -24.35 -29.00
CA GLU A 493 30.00 -25.39 -28.30
C GLU A 493 29.17 -24.80 -27.16
N ARG A 494 29.81 -24.00 -26.29
CA ARG A 494 29.13 -23.37 -25.16
C ARG A 494 27.93 -22.49 -25.56
N TRP A 495 28.03 -21.74 -26.65
CA TRP A 495 26.91 -20.92 -27.11
C TRP A 495 25.73 -21.80 -27.53
N ARG A 496 26.01 -22.96 -28.16
CA ARG A 496 24.98 -23.94 -28.49
C ARG A 496 24.33 -24.52 -27.24
N ASP A 497 25.09 -24.89 -26.21
CA ASP A 497 24.54 -25.38 -24.94
C ASP A 497 23.58 -24.37 -24.30
N GLU A 498 23.97 -23.09 -24.28
CA GLU A 498 23.13 -22.00 -23.75
C GLU A 498 21.85 -21.84 -24.58
N VAL A 499 21.94 -21.90 -25.90
CA VAL A 499 20.79 -21.82 -26.82
C VAL A 499 19.86 -23.03 -26.67
N GLU A 500 20.38 -24.24 -26.51
CA GLU A 500 19.57 -25.45 -26.30
C GLU A 500 18.76 -25.37 -25.00
N VAL A 501 19.36 -24.85 -23.92
CA VAL A 501 18.63 -24.59 -22.67
C VAL A 501 17.53 -23.55 -22.86
N MET A 502 17.80 -22.47 -23.62
CA MET A 502 16.77 -21.47 -23.96
C MET A 502 15.61 -22.07 -24.74
N LEU A 503 15.90 -22.89 -25.75
CA LEU A 503 14.88 -23.53 -26.59
C LEU A 503 14.07 -24.55 -25.79
N THR A 504 14.71 -25.33 -24.92
CA THR A 504 14.01 -26.26 -24.01
C THR A 504 13.07 -25.49 -23.08
N ALA A 505 13.54 -24.41 -22.47
CA ALA A 505 12.70 -23.56 -21.61
C ALA A 505 11.56 -22.88 -22.39
N ARG A 506 11.74 -22.60 -23.69
CA ARG A 506 10.69 -22.09 -24.58
C ARG A 506 9.63 -23.14 -24.85
N ASP A 507 10.03 -24.36 -25.18
CA ASP A 507 9.10 -25.45 -25.49
C ASP A 507 8.26 -25.83 -24.26
N GLU A 508 8.84 -25.67 -23.06
CA GLU A 508 8.13 -25.77 -21.77
C GLU A 508 7.29 -24.53 -21.39
N GLY A 509 7.30 -23.48 -22.22
CA GLY A 509 6.56 -22.23 -21.99
C GLY A 509 7.13 -21.33 -20.89
N ARG A 510 8.31 -21.63 -20.34
CA ARG A 510 8.97 -20.86 -19.26
C ARG A 510 9.76 -19.65 -19.76
N MET A 511 10.19 -19.66 -21.03
CA MET A 511 11.04 -18.62 -21.63
C MET A 511 10.53 -18.19 -23.01
N LYS A 512 10.68 -16.91 -23.34
CA LYS A 512 10.53 -16.39 -24.71
C LYS A 512 11.91 -16.19 -25.32
N VAL A 513 12.10 -16.62 -26.57
CA VAL A 513 13.43 -16.59 -27.22
C VAL A 513 13.38 -15.71 -28.46
N PHE A 514 14.27 -14.71 -28.52
CA PHE A 514 14.35 -13.72 -29.60
C PHE A 514 15.76 -13.69 -30.19
N PRO A 515 16.02 -14.44 -31.26
CA PRO A 515 17.34 -14.46 -31.89
C PRO A 515 17.67 -13.15 -32.61
N ILE A 516 18.92 -12.68 -32.49
CA ILE A 516 19.40 -11.46 -33.15
C ILE A 516 20.71 -11.75 -33.88
N LYS A 517 20.81 -11.42 -35.17
CA LYS A 517 22.06 -11.52 -35.93
C LYS A 517 22.90 -10.26 -35.75
N LEU A 518 24.15 -10.44 -35.35
CA LEU A 518 25.18 -9.40 -35.27
C LEU A 518 25.95 -9.25 -36.59
N ASP A 519 26.07 -10.34 -37.35
CA ASP A 519 26.67 -10.36 -38.68
C ASP A 519 25.86 -11.28 -39.63
N GLU A 520 26.22 -11.30 -40.92
CA GLU A 520 25.58 -12.15 -41.92
C GLU A 520 26.06 -13.60 -41.80
N VAL A 521 25.54 -14.31 -40.79
CA VAL A 521 25.79 -15.73 -40.53
C VAL A 521 24.58 -16.61 -40.91
N PRO A 522 24.78 -17.83 -41.45
CA PRO A 522 23.70 -18.79 -41.65
C PRO A 522 22.99 -19.10 -40.32
N THR A 523 21.65 -19.10 -40.33
CA THR A 523 20.87 -19.41 -39.13
C THR A 523 21.05 -20.90 -38.78
N PRO A 524 21.53 -21.24 -37.57
CA PRO A 524 21.67 -22.62 -37.13
C PRO A 524 20.34 -23.39 -37.18
N VAL A 525 20.39 -24.69 -37.49
CA VAL A 525 19.20 -25.54 -37.71
C VAL A 525 18.19 -25.43 -36.57
N HIS A 526 18.64 -25.44 -35.32
CA HIS A 526 17.79 -25.35 -34.13
C HIS A 526 17.11 -23.98 -33.95
N LEU A 527 17.57 -22.92 -34.63
CA LEU A 527 16.96 -21.59 -34.62
C LEU A 527 16.17 -21.27 -35.90
N GLN A 528 16.22 -22.11 -36.94
CA GLN A 528 15.49 -21.88 -38.20
C GLN A 528 13.97 -21.71 -38.04
N PRO A 529 13.29 -22.38 -37.08
CA PRO A 529 11.86 -22.16 -36.85
C PRO A 529 11.51 -20.78 -36.27
N LEU A 530 12.51 -20.00 -35.84
CA LEU A 530 12.33 -18.69 -35.22
C LEU A 530 12.65 -17.57 -36.20
N GLN A 531 11.82 -16.53 -36.19
CA GLN A 531 12.18 -15.26 -36.81
C GLN A 531 13.29 -14.59 -36.00
N TYR A 532 14.13 -13.81 -36.68
CA TYR A 532 15.27 -13.12 -36.07
C TYR A 532 15.32 -11.66 -36.50
N LEU A 533 15.89 -10.82 -35.63
CA LEU A 533 16.24 -9.43 -35.97
C LEU A 533 17.69 -9.36 -36.46
N ARG A 534 18.03 -8.33 -37.23
CA ARG A 534 19.42 -8.10 -37.70
C ARG A 534 19.87 -6.70 -37.32
N VAL A 535 21.07 -6.56 -36.76
CA VAL A 535 21.61 -5.25 -36.33
C VAL A 535 21.80 -4.27 -37.49
N ALA A 536 21.84 -4.76 -38.72
CA ALA A 536 21.89 -3.94 -39.92
C ALA A 536 20.55 -3.26 -40.26
N ASP A 537 19.42 -3.80 -39.80
CA ASP A 537 18.08 -3.35 -40.19
C ASP A 537 17.47 -2.36 -39.19
N TYR A 538 17.93 -2.37 -37.93
CA TYR A 538 17.32 -1.61 -36.84
C TYR A 538 18.38 -1.06 -35.88
N SER A 539 18.10 0.08 -35.27
CA SER A 539 18.87 0.54 -34.12
C SER A 539 18.63 -0.36 -32.89
N PRO A 540 19.58 -0.43 -31.94
CA PRO A 540 19.42 -1.24 -30.73
C PRO A 540 18.13 -0.96 -29.95
N SER A 541 17.74 0.31 -29.83
CA SER A 541 16.50 0.72 -29.15
C SER A 541 15.26 0.22 -29.91
N GLU A 542 15.21 0.35 -31.24
CA GLU A 542 14.08 -0.15 -32.04
C GLU A 542 13.91 -1.67 -31.94
N MET A 543 15.02 -2.41 -31.86
CA MET A 543 14.97 -3.87 -31.66
C MET A 543 14.34 -4.25 -30.32
N VAL A 544 14.75 -3.56 -29.26
CA VAL A 544 14.24 -3.80 -27.91
C VAL A 544 12.74 -3.43 -27.85
N GLU A 545 12.32 -2.33 -28.48
CA GLU A 545 10.89 -2.00 -28.58
C GLU A 545 10.09 -3.05 -29.35
N GLN A 546 10.58 -3.55 -30.49
CA GLN A 546 9.89 -4.61 -31.23
C GLN A 546 9.75 -5.90 -30.42
N LEU A 547 10.79 -6.25 -29.65
CA LEU A 547 10.73 -7.39 -28.74
C LEU A 547 9.69 -7.16 -27.63
N ILE A 548 9.63 -5.95 -27.07
CA ILE A 548 8.63 -5.57 -26.07
C ILE A 548 7.22 -5.65 -26.64
N ASP A 549 7.00 -5.13 -27.86
CA ASP A 549 5.71 -5.21 -28.57
C ASP A 549 5.26 -6.69 -28.68
N GLN A 550 6.16 -7.59 -29.07
CA GLN A 550 5.88 -9.04 -29.15
C GLN A 550 5.63 -9.69 -27.79
N LEU A 551 6.35 -9.27 -26.74
CA LEU A 551 6.10 -9.75 -25.37
C LEU A 551 4.71 -9.38 -24.89
N ASP A 552 4.26 -8.16 -25.20
CA ASP A 552 2.95 -7.65 -24.78
C ASP A 552 1.81 -8.34 -25.54
N GLU A 553 1.96 -8.56 -26.84
CA GLU A 553 1.00 -9.32 -27.67
C GLU A 553 0.82 -10.77 -27.19
N MET A 554 1.91 -11.43 -26.81
CA MET A 554 1.87 -12.80 -26.29
C MET A 554 1.38 -12.91 -24.84
N GLY A 555 1.42 -11.80 -24.08
CA GLY A 555 1.03 -11.73 -22.67
C GLY A 555 -0.47 -11.54 -22.42
N GLY A 556 -1.28 -11.40 -23.48
CA GLY A 556 -2.73 -11.17 -23.37
C GLY A 556 -3.13 -9.75 -22.96
N GLY A 557 -2.20 -8.80 -22.96
CA GLY A 557 -2.52 -7.37 -22.89
C GLY A 557 -2.88 -6.84 -24.29
N PRO A 558 -3.83 -5.88 -24.41
CA PRO A 558 -4.03 -5.24 -25.71
C PRO A 558 -2.73 -4.58 -26.17
N PRO A 559 -2.38 -4.66 -27.47
CA PRO A 559 -1.20 -3.98 -27.99
C PRO A 559 -1.29 -2.50 -27.64
N ARG A 560 -0.18 -1.92 -27.16
CA ARG A 560 -0.04 -0.46 -27.13
C ARG A 560 -0.12 0.00 -28.57
N THR A 561 -1.28 0.50 -28.98
CA THR A 561 -1.44 1.13 -30.29
C THR A 561 -0.47 2.30 -30.36
N ARG A 562 0.59 2.14 -31.17
CA ARG A 562 1.47 3.23 -31.58
C ARG A 562 0.64 4.27 -32.30
N TRP A 563 0.34 5.42 -31.68
CA TRP A 563 0.07 6.69 -32.35
C TRP A 563 0.37 7.83 -31.39
#